data_AF-A0A7J3D3B6-F1
#
_entry.id   AF-A0A7J3D3B6-F1
#
_cell.length_a   1.000
_cell.length_b   1.000
_cell.length_c   1.000
_cell.angle_alpha   90.00
_cell.angle_beta   90.00
_cell.angle_gamma   90.00
#
_symmetry.space_group_name_H-M   'P 1'
#
loop_
_entity.id
_entity.type
_entity.pdbx_description
1 polymer ?
#
loop_
_entity_poly.entity_id
_entity_poly.type
_entity_poly.pdbx_seq_one_letter_code
_entity_poly.pdbx_strand_id
1 'polypeptide(L)'
;MGIKVIILAGGYAKRLWPLTFDRPKSLLTVSGKPIIDYIIEKLDDVGLKDVIVSTNKKFEPDFKKWLDRSGRGNVRLEVEESRSEKEKLGAIRALSMLTSNILDDCMVIAGDNLFTSDLKGIL
;
A
#
# COMPACT_ATOMS: atom_id res chain seq x y z
N MET A 1 -5.61 9.03 -20.66
CA MET A 1 -4.68 9.11 -19.52
C MET A 1 -5.45 8.77 -18.28
N GLY A 2 -4.94 7.84 -17.47
CA GLY A 2 -5.60 7.38 -16.25
C GLY A 2 -4.65 7.48 -15.08
N ILE A 3 -5.14 7.90 -13.92
CA ILE A 3 -4.34 8.10 -12.72
C ILE A 3 -3.78 6.76 -12.24
N LYS A 4 -2.47 6.67 -12.04
CA LYS A 4 -1.82 5.51 -11.42
C LYS A 4 -1.86 5.62 -9.91
N VAL A 5 -2.29 4.56 -9.23
CA VAL A 5 -2.38 4.56 -7.77
C VAL A 5 -1.28 3.71 -7.15
N ILE A 6 -0.55 4.30 -6.20
CA ILE A 6 0.48 3.63 -5.41
C ILE A 6 0.12 3.73 -3.93
N ILE A 7 -0.01 2.59 -3.26
CA ILE A 7 -0.13 2.49 -1.81
C ILE A 7 1.24 2.13 -1.22
N LEU A 8 1.80 3.00 -0.38
CA LEU A 8 3.08 2.78 0.30
C LEU A 8 2.89 1.97 1.58
N ALA A 9 3.24 0.68 1.55
CA ALA A 9 3.01 -0.27 2.63
C ALA A 9 4.29 -0.99 3.14
N GLY A 10 5.48 -0.65 2.62
CA GLY A 10 6.77 -1.25 2.98
C GLY A 10 7.40 -0.76 4.31
N GLY A 11 6.65 -0.04 5.16
CA GLY A 11 7.16 0.46 6.43
C GLY A 11 7.18 -0.59 7.54
N TYR A 12 8.31 -0.73 8.24
CA TYR A 12 8.43 -1.62 9.42
C TYR A 12 7.66 -1.15 10.66
N ALA A 13 7.24 0.12 10.69
CA ALA A 13 6.40 0.70 11.74
C ALA A 13 6.84 0.38 13.18
N LYS A 14 8.16 0.41 13.48
CA LYS A 14 8.70 -0.02 14.77
C LYS A 14 8.16 0.71 15.99
N ARG A 15 7.67 1.94 15.81
CA ARG A 15 7.01 2.71 16.86
C ARG A 15 5.73 2.06 17.41
N LEU A 16 5.15 1.11 16.68
CA LEU A 16 3.95 0.36 17.08
C LEU A 16 4.27 -1.04 17.61
N TRP A 17 5.54 -1.35 17.87
CA TRP A 17 5.87 -2.64 18.47
C TRP A 17 5.20 -2.80 19.84
N PRO A 18 4.69 -4.01 20.16
CA PRO A 18 4.88 -5.27 19.42
C PRO A 18 3.87 -5.55 18.28
N LEU A 19 2.89 -4.67 18.04
CA LEU A 19 1.80 -4.92 17.09
C LEU A 19 2.25 -5.14 15.65
N THR A 20 3.37 -4.54 15.24
CA THR A 20 3.92 -4.60 13.87
C THR A 20 5.25 -5.36 13.81
N PHE A 21 5.53 -6.20 14.81
CA PHE A 21 6.77 -6.99 14.84
C PHE A 21 6.82 -7.99 13.68
N ASP A 22 5.73 -8.71 13.46
CA ASP A 22 5.59 -9.80 12.47
C ASP A 22 4.54 -9.52 11.38
N ARG A 23 3.97 -8.32 11.36
CA ARG A 23 2.93 -7.93 10.40
C ARG A 23 3.08 -6.47 9.94
N PRO A 24 2.75 -6.15 8.68
CA PRO A 24 2.77 -4.77 8.19
C PRO A 24 1.62 -3.95 8.81
N LYS A 25 1.89 -2.66 9.06
CA LYS A 25 0.90 -1.73 9.64
C LYS A 25 -0.40 -1.70 8.82
N SER A 26 -0.30 -1.70 7.50
CA SER A 26 -1.43 -1.63 6.57
C SER A 26 -2.39 -2.82 6.65
N LEU A 27 -1.94 -3.96 7.19
CA LEU A 27 -2.78 -5.15 7.41
C LEU A 27 -3.26 -5.28 8.86
N LEU A 28 -2.97 -4.31 9.73
CA LEU A 28 -3.64 -4.22 11.02
C LEU A 28 -5.13 -3.98 10.81
N THR A 29 -5.95 -4.59 11.66
CA THR A 29 -7.40 -4.48 11.60
C THR A 29 -7.91 -3.32 12.43
N VAL A 30 -8.73 -2.46 11.83
CA VAL A 30 -9.54 -1.45 12.52
C VAL A 30 -11.00 -1.87 12.34
N SER A 31 -11.76 -1.96 13.42
CA SER A 31 -13.17 -2.39 13.40
C SER A 31 -13.42 -3.68 12.60
N GLY A 32 -12.52 -4.66 12.73
CA GLY A 32 -12.63 -5.97 12.07
C GLY A 32 -12.13 -6.03 10.62
N LYS A 33 -11.68 -4.92 10.03
CA LYS A 33 -11.22 -4.87 8.63
C LYS A 33 -9.77 -4.34 8.53
N PRO A 34 -8.90 -4.93 7.69
CA PRO A 34 -7.57 -4.40 7.40
C PRO A 34 -7.60 -2.93 6.96
N ILE A 35 -6.64 -2.12 7.43
CA ILE A 35 -6.54 -0.69 7.05
C ILE A 35 -6.49 -0.52 5.52
N ILE A 36 -5.74 -1.37 4.81
CA ILE A 36 -5.62 -1.29 3.36
C ILE A 36 -6.95 -1.47 2.63
N ASP A 37 -7.89 -2.25 3.17
CA ASP A 37 -9.18 -2.48 2.53
C ASP A 37 -10.03 -1.21 2.53
N TYR A 38 -9.95 -0.40 3.60
CA TYR A 38 -10.59 0.93 3.62
C TYR A 38 -10.04 1.86 2.54
N ILE A 39 -8.72 1.81 2.29
CA ILE A 39 -8.08 2.62 1.24
C ILE A 39 -8.61 2.20 -0.13
N ILE A 40 -8.66 0.88 -0.38
CA ILE A 40 -9.05 0.39 -1.70
C ILE A 40 -10.55 0.61 -1.95
N GLU A 41 -11.41 0.46 -0.96
CA GLU A 41 -12.83 0.82 -1.11
C GLU A 41 -13.01 2.29 -1.53
N LYS A 42 -12.25 3.21 -0.94
CA LYS A 42 -12.27 4.63 -1.32
C LYS A 42 -11.78 4.88 -2.74
N LEU A 43 -10.85 4.06 -3.24
CA LEU A 43 -10.38 4.09 -4.62
C LEU A 43 -11.42 3.50 -5.58
N ASP A 44 -12.10 2.43 -5.18
CA ASP A 44 -13.18 1.81 -5.94
C ASP A 44 -14.35 2.79 -6.15
N ASP A 45 -14.69 3.57 -5.12
CA ASP A 45 -15.75 4.61 -5.15
C ASP A 45 -15.52 5.68 -6.24
N VAL A 46 -14.27 5.90 -6.63
CA VAL A 46 -13.86 6.86 -7.67
C VAL A 46 -13.37 6.18 -8.96
N GLY A 47 -13.53 4.86 -9.07
CA GLY A 47 -13.20 4.09 -10.27
C GLY A 47 -11.71 3.81 -10.47
N LEU A 48 -10.85 4.10 -9.48
CA LEU A 48 -9.41 3.87 -9.55
C LEU A 48 -9.04 2.46 -9.10
N LYS A 49 -9.19 1.50 -10.02
CA LYS A 49 -9.03 0.06 -9.73
C LYS A 49 -7.61 -0.45 -9.91
N ASP A 50 -6.80 0.15 -10.77
CA ASP A 50 -5.43 -0.33 -10.99
C ASP A 50 -4.49 0.19 -9.90
N VAL A 51 -4.23 -0.65 -8.90
CA VAL A 51 -3.49 -0.28 -7.70
C VAL A 51 -2.17 -1.04 -7.59
N ILE A 52 -1.10 -0.33 -7.29
CA ILE A 52 0.20 -0.90 -6.91
C ILE A 52 0.34 -0.78 -5.40
N VAL A 53 0.56 -1.89 -4.71
CA VAL A 53 0.94 -1.92 -3.29
C VAL A 53 2.44 -2.12 -3.21
N SER A 54 3.15 -1.07 -2.78
CA SER A 54 4.59 -1.12 -2.55
C SER A 54 4.87 -1.68 -1.17
N THR A 55 5.61 -2.79 -1.10
CA THR A 55 5.97 -3.47 0.15
C THR A 55 7.43 -3.91 0.14
N ASN A 56 7.85 -4.64 1.17
CA ASN A 56 9.20 -5.18 1.30
C ASN A 56 9.18 -6.71 1.40
N LYS A 57 10.35 -7.34 1.20
CA LYS A 57 10.52 -8.79 1.18
C LYS A 57 10.08 -9.46 2.48
N LYS A 58 10.22 -8.79 3.62
CA LYS A 58 9.76 -9.31 4.92
C LYS A 58 8.24 -9.51 4.94
N PHE A 59 7.49 -8.53 4.44
CA PHE A 59 6.01 -8.53 4.50
C PHE A 59 5.34 -9.01 3.22
N GLU A 60 6.10 -9.33 2.17
CA GLU A 60 5.59 -9.93 0.93
C GLU A 60 4.63 -11.11 1.18
N PRO A 61 4.93 -12.09 2.06
CA PRO A 61 4.01 -13.20 2.31
C PRO A 61 2.65 -12.75 2.88
N ASP A 62 2.64 -11.72 3.73
CA ASP A 62 1.40 -11.20 4.33
C ASP A 62 0.50 -10.57 3.27
N PHE A 63 1.09 -9.78 2.35
CA PHE A 63 0.34 -9.16 1.26
C PHE A 63 -0.13 -10.17 0.22
N LYS A 64 0.65 -11.22 -0.09
CA LYS A 64 0.17 -12.32 -0.96
C LYS A 64 -1.05 -13.02 -0.35
N LYS A 65 -0.98 -13.36 0.93
CA LYS A 65 -2.11 -13.97 1.65
C LYS A 65 -3.33 -13.06 1.69
N TRP A 66 -3.14 -11.75 1.83
CA TRP A 66 -4.22 -10.77 1.76
C TRP A 66 -4.81 -10.68 0.34
N LEU A 67 -4.00 -10.68 -0.72
CA LEU A 67 -4.48 -10.71 -2.11
C LEU A 67 -5.32 -11.95 -2.40
N ASP A 68 -4.84 -13.14 -2.00
CA ASP A 68 -5.55 -14.40 -2.18
C ASP A 68 -6.94 -14.40 -1.51
N ARG A 69 -7.04 -13.74 -0.34
CA ARG A 69 -8.31 -13.62 0.40
C ARG A 69 -9.23 -12.53 -0.14
N SER A 70 -8.68 -11.42 -0.62
CA SER A 70 -9.45 -10.27 -1.09
C SER A 70 -10.09 -10.50 -2.46
N GLY A 71 -9.54 -11.42 -3.27
CA GLY A 71 -10.00 -11.66 -4.63
C GLY A 71 -9.73 -10.49 -5.59
N ARG A 72 -8.85 -9.54 -5.20
CA ARG A 72 -8.55 -8.33 -5.97
C ARG A 72 -7.47 -8.57 -7.03
N GLY A 73 -7.87 -9.12 -8.17
CA GLY A 73 -6.96 -9.40 -9.30
C GLY A 73 -6.36 -8.17 -9.99
N ASN A 74 -6.90 -6.99 -9.73
CA ASN A 74 -6.44 -5.68 -10.22
C ASN A 74 -5.34 -5.03 -9.36
N VAL A 75 -5.01 -5.62 -8.20
CA VAL A 75 -3.96 -5.12 -7.32
C VAL A 75 -2.65 -5.85 -7.61
N ARG A 76 -1.57 -5.09 -7.79
CA ARG A 76 -0.21 -5.63 -8.01
C ARG A 76 0.69 -5.31 -6.82
N LEU A 77 1.59 -6.24 -6.49
CA LEU A 77 2.63 -5.99 -5.49
C LEU A 77 3.91 -5.54 -6.18
N GLU A 78 4.47 -4.44 -5.71
CA GLU A 78 5.88 -4.12 -5.94
C GLU A 78 6.65 -4.42 -4.66
N VAL A 79 7.66 -5.28 -4.75
CA VAL A 79 8.39 -5.78 -3.57
C VAL A 79 9.82 -5.28 -3.60
N GLU A 80 10.18 -4.45 -2.63
CA GLU A 80 11.58 -4.11 -2.35
C GLU A 80 12.29 -5.30 -1.69
N GLU A 81 13.55 -5.55 -2.05
CA GLU A 81 14.34 -6.67 -1.50
C GLU A 81 14.67 -6.55 0.00
N SER A 82 14.39 -5.40 0.62
CA SER A 82 14.62 -5.16 2.05
C SER A 82 13.92 -6.20 2.94
N ARG A 83 14.67 -6.81 3.86
CA ARG A 83 14.16 -7.74 4.89
C ARG A 83 14.20 -7.16 6.31
N SER A 84 14.96 -6.09 6.50
CA SER A 84 15.01 -5.34 7.76
C SER A 84 14.97 -3.83 7.56
N GLU A 85 14.64 -3.07 8.61
CA GLU A 85 14.61 -1.61 8.55
C GLU A 85 15.97 -0.99 8.16
N LYS A 86 17.08 -1.65 8.52
CA LYS A 86 18.44 -1.18 8.18
C LYS A 86 18.73 -1.28 6.67
N GLU A 87 18.04 -2.17 5.96
CA GLU A 87 18.15 -2.36 4.51
C GLU A 87 17.14 -1.50 3.73
N LYS A 88 16.29 -0.73 4.41
CA LYS A 88 15.21 -0.01 3.77
C LYS A 88 15.76 1.12 2.90
N LEU A 89 15.29 1.19 1.66
CA LEU A 89 15.65 2.23 0.70
C LEU A 89 15.05 3.61 1.06
N GLY A 90 13.97 3.61 1.84
CA GLY A 90 13.18 4.78 2.19
C GLY A 90 12.04 5.01 1.19
N ALA A 91 10.97 5.68 1.64
CA ALA A 91 9.74 5.84 0.85
C ALA A 91 9.99 6.60 -0.47
N ILE A 92 10.85 7.63 -0.44
CA ILE A 92 11.17 8.43 -1.63
C ILE A 92 11.92 7.64 -2.68
N ARG A 93 12.87 6.78 -2.28
CA ARG A 93 13.62 5.95 -3.22
C ARG A 93 12.73 4.87 -3.83
N ALA A 94 11.91 4.21 -3.01
CA ALA A 94 10.92 3.25 -3.49
C ALA A 94 9.95 3.89 -4.50
N LEU A 95 9.45 5.09 -4.17
CA LEU A 95 8.59 5.85 -5.06
C LEU A 95 9.31 6.22 -6.37
N SER A 96 10.53 6.75 -6.30
CA SER A 96 11.31 7.11 -7.49
C SER A 96 11.56 5.91 -8.41
N MET A 97 11.77 4.72 -7.87
CA MET A 97 11.91 3.49 -8.66
C MET A 97 10.58 3.12 -9.34
N LEU A 98 9.48 3.14 -8.58
CA LEU A 98 8.12 2.85 -9.07
C LEU A 98 7.63 3.81 -10.15
N THR A 99 7.92 5.10 -9.99
CA THR A 99 7.42 6.14 -10.89
C THR A 99 8.35 6.41 -12.07
N SER A 100 9.54 5.79 -12.12
CA SER A 100 10.53 6.02 -13.18
C SER A 100 9.98 5.81 -14.60
N ASN A 101 8.99 4.93 -14.76
CA ASN A 101 8.33 4.62 -16.03
C ASN A 101 6.85 5.06 -16.07
N ILE A 102 6.37 5.79 -15.07
CA ILE A 102 5.00 6.30 -15.04
C ILE A 102 4.98 7.67 -15.72
N LEU A 103 4.34 7.73 -16.89
CA LEU A 103 4.16 8.95 -17.68
C LEU A 103 2.79 9.63 -17.44
N ASP A 104 1.89 8.96 -16.73
CA ASP A 104 0.57 9.48 -16.33
C ASP A 104 0.63 10.18 -14.95
N ASP A 105 -0.45 10.89 -14.59
CA ASP A 105 -0.64 11.40 -13.23
C ASP A 105 -0.62 10.25 -12.21
N CYS A 106 -0.05 10.52 -11.03
CA CYS A 106 0.11 9.51 -9.99
C CYS A 106 -0.47 9.98 -8.66
N MET A 107 -1.33 9.16 -8.07
CA MET A 107 -1.82 9.29 -6.71
C MET A 107 -1.03 8.36 -5.78
N VAL A 108 -0.37 8.94 -4.78
CA VAL A 108 0.41 8.21 -3.78
C VAL A 108 -0.31 8.28 -2.44
N ILE A 109 -0.63 7.13 -1.87
CA ILE A 109 -1.34 7.00 -0.60
C ILE A 109 -0.45 6.26 0.40
N ALA A 110 -0.30 6.78 1.61
CA ALA A 110 0.33 6.03 2.69
C ALA A 110 -0.61 4.88 3.11
N GLY A 111 -0.07 3.67 3.27
CA GLY A 111 -0.87 2.48 3.58
C GLY A 111 -1.52 2.48 4.97
N ASP A 112 -1.43 3.58 5.72
CA ASP A 112 -2.07 3.82 7.01
C ASP A 112 -3.02 5.03 7.01
N ASN A 113 -3.29 5.64 5.85
CA ASN A 113 -4.26 6.72 5.72
C ASN A 113 -5.69 6.19 5.70
N LEU A 114 -6.50 6.61 6.66
CA LEU A 114 -7.95 6.36 6.68
C LEU A 114 -8.68 7.64 6.31
N PHE A 115 -9.63 7.54 5.39
CA PHE A 115 -10.41 8.68 4.88
C PHE A 115 -11.86 8.57 5.33
N THR A 116 -12.39 9.64 5.90
CA THR A 116 -13.83 9.78 6.16
C THR A 116 -14.56 10.29 4.91
N SER A 117 -14.01 11.32 4.27
CA SER A 117 -14.49 11.86 2.98
C SER A 117 -14.25 10.92 1.80
N ASP A 118 -14.90 11.19 0.67
CA ASP A 118 -14.54 10.59 -0.61
C ASP A 118 -13.26 11.22 -1.20
N LEU A 119 -12.74 10.64 -2.29
CA LEU A 119 -11.53 11.12 -2.96
C LEU A 119 -11.83 12.07 -4.13
N LYS A 120 -13.09 12.42 -4.43
CA LYS A 120 -13.43 13.20 -5.63
C LYS A 120 -12.84 14.61 -5.61
N GLY A 121 -12.69 15.20 -4.43
CA GLY A 121 -12.14 16.56 -4.28
C GLY A 121 -10.62 16.67 -4.47
N ILE A 122 -9.92 15.54 -4.64
CA ILE A 122 -8.46 15.50 -4.87
C ILE A 122 -8.09 14.86 -6.22
N LEU A 123 -9.10 14.54 -7.04
CA LEU A 123 -8.97 14.11 -8.43
C LEU A 123 -9.19 15.31 -9.36
#